data_AF-A0A7J4LML0-F1
#
_entry.id   AF-A0A7J4LML0-F1
#
_cell.length_a   1.000
_cell.length_b   1.000
_cell.length_c   1.000
_cell.angle_alpha   90.00
_cell.angle_beta   90.00
_cell.angle_gamma   90.00
#
_symmetry.space_group_name_H-M   'P 1'
#
loop_
_entity.id
_entity.type
_entity.pdbx_description
1 polymer ?
#
loop_
_entity_poly.entity_id
_entity_poly.type
_entity_poly.pdbx_seq_one_letter_code
_entity_poly.pdbx_strand_id
1 'polypeptide(L)'
;MWTLDVLKRTDPHEFELLVGELFRQMGYTTEVTAGSGDGGRDLLVELSQFGLSHRWIVQVKRYEGSVGVRDVREYSSLRDRDKVDGVIIVTTGVFTKEAVQEASGYNVKLVDGLLLVSMLNKYMPDKSLAVPPAESTDAGDLILKQGEHPLLTERVRIDGESAELVLTARNIFLRTEEGLIFRDVKVQRIGIEDVVGMHMEDDALVLIQGGRQLKLCRLRCRDADNLLDNFEKVRSARLGGERLLRLEGERGDYIILTNRRLISLARERQDALNLRSVSLLEAGTEGIIFRTGKLTVHTSDGKSHVLRVEDAEGWKQSVESAVRAA
;
A
#
# COMPACT_ATOMS: atom_id res chain seq x y z
N MET A 1 -10.27 -22.53 -16.70
CA MET A 1 -9.98 -22.50 -18.14
C MET A 1 -10.76 -21.41 -18.84
N TRP A 2 -10.04 -20.41 -19.36
CA TRP A 2 -10.52 -19.27 -20.15
C TRP A 2 -11.20 -19.72 -21.44
N THR A 3 -12.21 -18.96 -21.84
CA THR A 3 -12.93 -19.17 -23.11
C THR A 3 -13.14 -17.84 -23.80
N LEU A 4 -13.31 -17.87 -25.12
CA LEU A 4 -13.51 -16.66 -25.91
C LEU A 4 -14.76 -15.89 -25.49
N ASP A 5 -15.83 -16.60 -25.10
CA ASP A 5 -17.08 -16.01 -24.61
C ASP A 5 -16.89 -15.20 -23.34
N VAL A 6 -15.98 -15.62 -22.45
CA VAL A 6 -15.64 -14.86 -21.24
C VAL A 6 -14.98 -13.55 -21.64
N LEU A 7 -13.97 -13.60 -22.52
CA LEU A 7 -13.23 -12.41 -22.95
C LEU A 7 -14.10 -11.37 -23.66
N LYS A 8 -15.07 -11.82 -24.47
CA LYS A 8 -16.01 -10.93 -25.16
C LYS A 8 -16.98 -10.23 -24.20
N ARG A 9 -17.23 -10.79 -23.02
CA ARG A 9 -18.15 -10.25 -22.00
C ARG A 9 -17.46 -9.39 -20.95
N THR A 10 -16.14 -9.47 -20.81
CA THR A 10 -15.32 -8.62 -19.92
C THR A 10 -15.36 -7.18 -20.39
N ASP A 11 -15.54 -6.21 -19.48
CA ASP A 11 -15.54 -4.76 -19.80
C ASP A 11 -14.28 -4.34 -20.61
N PRO A 12 -14.33 -3.37 -21.55
CA PRO A 12 -13.16 -3.00 -22.35
C PRO A 12 -11.94 -2.62 -21.51
N HIS A 13 -12.15 -1.87 -20.42
CA HIS A 13 -11.07 -1.45 -19.55
C HIS A 13 -10.53 -2.64 -18.74
N GLU A 14 -11.42 -3.49 -18.21
CA GLU A 14 -11.00 -4.74 -17.56
C GLU A 14 -10.26 -5.69 -18.52
N PHE A 15 -10.62 -5.68 -19.80
CA PHE A 15 -9.97 -6.49 -20.83
C PHE A 15 -8.55 -5.98 -21.14
N GLU A 16 -8.34 -4.66 -21.21
CA GLU A 16 -7.01 -4.05 -21.29
C GLU A 16 -6.15 -4.44 -20.09
N LEU A 17 -6.71 -4.37 -18.88
CA LEU A 17 -6.02 -4.78 -17.65
C LEU A 17 -5.68 -6.27 -17.65
N LEU A 18 -6.59 -7.13 -18.11
CA LEU A 18 -6.36 -8.58 -18.25
C LEU A 18 -5.21 -8.88 -19.22
N VAL A 19 -5.16 -8.19 -20.36
CA VAL A 19 -4.07 -8.36 -21.34
C VAL A 19 -2.75 -7.86 -20.74
N GLY A 20 -2.75 -6.71 -20.07
CA GLY A 20 -1.58 -6.20 -19.35
C GLY A 20 -1.08 -7.19 -18.30
N GLU A 21 -1.99 -7.92 -17.67
CA GLU A 21 -1.62 -8.95 -16.71
C GLU A 21 -1.03 -10.20 -17.35
N LEU A 22 -1.63 -10.66 -18.45
CA LEU A 22 -1.07 -11.78 -19.20
C LEU A 22 0.40 -11.54 -19.56
N PHE A 23 0.75 -10.32 -20.00
CA PHE A 23 2.14 -9.97 -20.30
C PHE A 23 3.04 -9.97 -19.05
N ARG A 24 2.54 -9.56 -17.87
CA ARG A 24 3.30 -9.69 -16.61
C ARG A 24 3.57 -11.15 -16.25
N GLN A 25 2.56 -12.01 -16.36
CA GLN A 25 2.73 -13.45 -16.13
C GLN A 25 3.70 -14.11 -17.13
N MET A 26 3.91 -13.47 -18.28
CA MET A 26 4.92 -13.87 -19.26
C MET A 26 6.32 -13.31 -18.98
N GLY A 27 6.48 -12.51 -17.92
CA GLY A 27 7.76 -11.93 -17.48
C GLY A 27 8.05 -10.53 -17.99
N TYR A 28 7.07 -9.81 -18.55
CA TYR A 28 7.23 -8.42 -18.99
C TYR A 28 6.87 -7.44 -17.87
N THR A 29 7.54 -6.30 -17.80
CA THR A 29 7.00 -5.13 -17.08
C THR A 29 5.93 -4.48 -17.96
N THR A 30 4.84 -3.96 -17.36
CA THR A 30 3.73 -3.39 -18.13
C THR A 30 3.21 -2.09 -17.52
N GLU A 31 3.09 -1.07 -18.35
CA GLU A 31 2.54 0.25 -18.03
C GLU A 31 1.21 0.43 -18.76
N VAL A 32 0.15 0.73 -18.01
CA VAL A 32 -1.20 0.99 -18.55
C VAL A 32 -1.34 2.48 -18.81
N THR A 33 -1.56 2.87 -20.06
CA THR A 33 -1.74 4.28 -20.42
C THR A 33 -3.22 4.63 -20.39
N ALA A 34 -3.78 4.84 -19.19
CA ALA A 34 -5.19 5.19 -19.04
C ALA A 34 -5.50 6.55 -19.71
N GLY A 35 -6.51 6.55 -20.59
CA GLY A 35 -6.65 7.55 -21.65
C GLY A 35 -6.99 8.98 -21.22
N SER A 36 -6.39 9.95 -21.92
CA SER A 36 -7.08 11.03 -22.63
C SER A 36 -6.07 11.78 -23.50
N GLY A 37 -6.20 11.67 -24.82
CA GLY A 37 -5.44 12.50 -25.79
C GLY A 37 -4.21 11.88 -26.47
N ASP A 38 -3.61 10.82 -25.93
CA ASP A 38 -2.30 10.33 -26.40
C ASP A 38 -2.36 9.21 -27.45
N GLY A 39 -3.06 9.48 -28.56
CA GLY A 39 -2.70 8.87 -29.85
C GLY A 39 -2.75 7.33 -29.98
N GLY A 40 -3.58 6.64 -29.19
CA GLY A 40 -3.99 5.25 -29.46
C GLY A 40 -2.94 4.18 -29.15
N ARG A 41 -2.41 4.15 -27.93
CA ARG A 41 -1.70 3.00 -27.34
C ARG A 41 -2.37 2.61 -26.02
N ASP A 42 -2.53 1.33 -25.74
CA ASP A 42 -3.25 0.87 -24.54
C ASP A 42 -2.28 0.39 -23.45
N LEU A 43 -1.18 -0.28 -23.84
CA LEU A 43 -0.13 -0.71 -22.92
C LEU A 43 1.27 -0.51 -23.52
N LEU A 44 2.25 -0.21 -22.67
CA LEU A 44 3.68 -0.33 -22.97
C LEU A 44 4.23 -1.53 -22.19
N VAL A 45 4.92 -2.45 -22.87
CA VAL A 45 5.51 -3.63 -22.24
C VAL A 45 7.00 -3.73 -22.52
N GLU A 46 7.79 -4.11 -21.53
CA GLU A 46 9.23 -4.27 -21.65
C GLU A 46 9.69 -5.62 -21.09
N LEU A 47 10.55 -6.31 -21.83
CA LEU A 47 11.26 -7.48 -21.33
C LEU A 47 12.75 -7.16 -21.27
N SER A 48 13.31 -7.21 -20.07
CA SER A 48 14.72 -6.93 -19.81
C SER A 48 15.39 -8.13 -19.17
N GLN A 49 16.26 -8.82 -19.91
CA GLN A 49 16.99 -10.01 -19.44
C GLN A 49 18.43 -10.00 -19.95
N PHE A 50 19.39 -10.35 -19.08
CA PHE A 50 20.82 -10.41 -19.41
C PHE A 50 21.39 -9.11 -20.01
N GLY A 51 20.83 -7.96 -19.65
CA GLY A 51 21.23 -6.64 -20.19
C GLY A 51 20.69 -6.35 -21.60
N LEU A 52 19.80 -7.19 -22.13
CA LEU A 52 19.05 -6.95 -23.36
C LEU A 52 17.64 -6.49 -22.99
N SER A 53 17.19 -5.38 -23.57
CA SER A 53 15.83 -4.87 -23.39
C SER A 53 15.06 -4.84 -24.71
N HIS A 54 13.79 -5.22 -24.64
CA HIS A 54 12.86 -5.15 -25.77
C HIS A 54 11.56 -4.50 -25.32
N ARG A 55 11.23 -3.36 -25.90
CA ARG A 55 10.03 -2.57 -25.61
C ARG A 55 9.03 -2.69 -26.73
N TRP A 56 7.78 -2.95 -26.37
CA TRP A 56 6.69 -3.12 -27.31
C TRP A 56 5.48 -2.30 -26.87
N ILE A 57 4.77 -1.73 -27.83
CA ILE A 57 3.43 -1.21 -27.57
C ILE A 57 2.41 -2.32 -27.82
N VAL A 58 1.46 -2.49 -26.91
CA VAL A 58 0.34 -3.39 -27.08
C VAL A 58 -0.92 -2.57 -27.30
N GLN A 59 -1.57 -2.80 -28.44
CA GLN A 59 -2.90 -2.30 -28.74
C GLN A 59 -3.91 -3.42 -28.51
N VAL A 60 -4.89 -3.16 -27.65
CA VAL A 60 -5.95 -4.10 -27.25
C VAL A 60 -7.26 -3.69 -27.92
N LYS A 61 -7.88 -4.61 -28.65
CA LYS A 61 -9.16 -4.40 -29.32
C LYS A 61 -10.15 -5.52 -28.97
N ARG A 62 -11.07 -5.23 -28.05
CA ARG A 62 -12.21 -6.10 -27.74
C ARG A 62 -13.26 -6.01 -28.85
N TYR A 63 -13.06 -6.73 -29.96
CA TYR A 63 -13.92 -6.70 -31.16
C TYR A 63 -14.73 -7.99 -31.31
N GLU A 64 -15.93 -7.88 -31.90
CA GLU A 64 -16.70 -9.04 -32.39
C GLU A 64 -16.33 -9.42 -33.84
N GLY A 65 -15.71 -8.51 -34.60
CA GLY A 65 -15.35 -8.67 -36.02
C GLY A 65 -13.87 -8.95 -36.30
N SER A 66 -13.43 -8.73 -37.54
CA SER A 66 -12.03 -8.93 -37.96
C SER A 66 -11.22 -7.64 -37.95
N VAL A 67 -9.94 -7.74 -37.60
CA VAL A 67 -8.95 -6.64 -37.67
C VAL A 67 -8.30 -6.64 -39.06
N GLY A 68 -8.34 -5.49 -39.72
CA GLY A 68 -7.93 -5.33 -41.12
C GLY A 68 -6.57 -4.63 -41.30
N VAL A 69 -6.13 -4.55 -42.55
CA VAL A 69 -4.85 -3.92 -42.96
C VAL A 69 -4.72 -2.47 -42.47
N ARG A 70 -5.83 -1.72 -42.45
CA ARG A 70 -5.83 -0.32 -42.00
C ARG A 70 -5.34 -0.20 -40.56
N ASP A 71 -5.88 -1.02 -39.67
CA ASP A 71 -5.55 -1.00 -38.24
C ASP A 71 -4.08 -1.42 -38.03
N VAL A 72 -3.60 -2.43 -38.76
CA VAL A 72 -2.19 -2.84 -38.73
C VAL A 72 -1.25 -1.70 -39.12
N ARG A 73 -1.57 -0.97 -40.20
CA ARG A 73 -0.77 0.18 -40.63
C ARG A 73 -0.82 1.33 -39.65
N GLU A 74 -2.01 1.65 -39.14
CA GLU A 74 -2.20 2.70 -38.15
C GLU A 74 -1.34 2.43 -36.90
N TYR A 75 -1.45 1.23 -36.32
CA TYR A 75 -0.69 0.91 -35.11
C TYR A 75 0.80 0.71 -35.38
N SER A 76 1.19 0.29 -36.57
CA SER A 76 2.63 0.22 -36.91
C SER A 76 3.34 1.57 -36.77
N SER A 77 2.64 2.69 -36.99
CA SER A 77 3.21 4.03 -36.86
C SER A 77 3.62 4.38 -35.42
N LEU A 78 3.04 3.70 -34.42
CA LEU A 78 3.35 3.89 -33.00
C LEU A 78 4.80 3.52 -32.68
N ARG A 79 5.36 2.55 -33.42
CA ARG A 79 6.74 2.09 -33.26
C ARG A 79 7.73 3.26 -33.36
N ASP A 80 7.62 4.00 -34.45
CA ASP A 80 8.57 5.07 -34.78
C ASP A 80 8.29 6.32 -33.92
N ARG A 81 7.02 6.58 -33.59
CA ARG A 81 6.60 7.70 -32.73
C ARG A 81 7.15 7.57 -31.31
N ASP A 82 7.04 6.37 -30.73
CA ASP A 82 7.31 6.15 -29.31
C ASP A 82 8.68 5.46 -29.06
N LYS A 83 9.46 5.24 -30.13
CA LYS A 83 10.80 4.66 -30.10
C LYS A 83 10.85 3.30 -29.40
N VAL A 84 9.93 2.43 -29.77
CA VAL A 84 9.84 1.03 -29.30
C VAL A 84 10.29 0.05 -30.40
N ASP A 85 10.59 -1.19 -30.04
CA ASP A 85 11.11 -2.20 -30.97
C ASP A 85 10.03 -2.75 -31.91
N GLY A 86 8.77 -2.70 -31.48
CA GLY A 86 7.64 -3.12 -32.29
C GLY A 86 6.30 -2.92 -31.62
N VAL A 87 5.26 -3.45 -32.27
CA VAL A 87 3.87 -3.31 -31.82
C VAL A 87 3.21 -4.69 -31.80
N ILE A 88 2.38 -4.94 -30.79
CA ILE A 88 1.57 -6.13 -30.65
C ILE A 88 0.10 -5.72 -30.71
N ILE A 89 -0.68 -6.36 -31.57
CA ILE A 89 -2.13 -6.16 -31.63
C ILE A 89 -2.80 -7.38 -31.02
N VAL A 90 -3.59 -7.17 -29.97
CA VAL A 90 -4.34 -8.19 -29.25
C VAL A 90 -5.82 -7.99 -29.49
N THR A 91 -6.54 -9.04 -29.88
CA THR A 91 -7.98 -8.96 -30.11
C THR A 91 -8.74 -10.21 -29.68
N THR A 92 -10.02 -10.04 -29.31
CA THR A 92 -10.98 -11.14 -29.17
C THR A 92 -11.54 -11.62 -30.51
N GLY A 93 -11.23 -10.94 -31.60
CA GLY A 93 -11.62 -11.29 -32.96
C GLY A 93 -10.57 -12.11 -33.71
N VAL A 94 -10.56 -11.97 -35.04
CA VAL A 94 -9.60 -12.62 -35.96
C VAL A 94 -8.94 -11.57 -36.85
N PHE A 95 -7.77 -11.88 -37.42
CA PHE A 95 -7.14 -11.02 -38.42
C PHE A 95 -7.51 -11.45 -39.83
N THR A 96 -7.68 -10.50 -40.75
CA THR A 96 -7.82 -10.86 -42.18
C THR A 96 -6.50 -11.40 -42.72
N LYS A 97 -6.55 -12.18 -43.81
CA LYS A 97 -5.33 -12.75 -44.44
C LYS A 97 -4.36 -11.65 -44.87
N GLU A 98 -4.90 -10.56 -45.38
CA GLU A 98 -4.16 -9.38 -45.81
C GLU A 98 -3.51 -8.68 -44.61
N ALA A 99 -4.21 -8.57 -43.47
CA ALA A 99 -3.65 -7.99 -42.25
C ALA A 99 -2.46 -8.81 -41.71
N VAL A 100 -2.54 -10.15 -41.77
CA VAL A 100 -1.44 -11.04 -41.40
C VAL A 100 -0.22 -10.84 -42.31
N GLN A 101 -0.44 -10.71 -43.61
CA GLN A 101 0.64 -10.44 -44.57
C GLN A 101 1.29 -9.08 -44.30
N GLU A 102 0.48 -8.04 -44.10
CA GLU A 102 0.96 -6.68 -43.84
C GLU A 102 1.80 -6.60 -42.55
N ALA A 103 1.34 -7.25 -41.47
CA ALA A 103 1.99 -7.18 -40.15
C ALA A 103 3.45 -7.63 -40.17
N SER A 104 3.77 -8.61 -41.01
CA SER A 104 5.14 -9.11 -41.19
C SER A 104 6.11 -8.05 -41.71
N GLY A 105 5.63 -7.12 -42.54
CA GLY A 105 6.43 -6.03 -43.11
C GLY A 105 6.73 -4.90 -42.12
N TYR A 106 5.97 -4.79 -41.04
CA TYR A 106 6.07 -3.67 -40.08
C TYR A 106 6.56 -4.08 -38.68
N ASN A 107 7.04 -5.32 -38.51
CA ASN A 107 7.35 -5.90 -37.19
C ASN A 107 6.17 -5.79 -36.20
N VAL A 108 4.95 -6.01 -36.71
CA VAL A 108 3.74 -6.06 -35.89
C VAL A 108 3.46 -7.52 -35.54
N LYS A 109 3.27 -7.82 -34.25
CA LYS A 109 2.87 -9.15 -33.78
C LYS A 109 1.36 -9.19 -33.60
N LEU A 110 0.76 -10.32 -33.94
CA LEU A 110 -0.70 -10.50 -33.95
C LEU A 110 -1.09 -11.57 -32.94
N VAL A 111 -2.01 -11.24 -32.05
CA VAL A 111 -2.58 -12.13 -31.05
C VAL A 111 -4.10 -12.14 -31.21
N ASP A 112 -4.60 -13.16 -31.89
CA ASP A 112 -6.04 -13.34 -32.12
C ASP A 112 -6.74 -13.98 -30.91
N GLY A 113 -8.06 -14.09 -30.95
CA GLY A 113 -8.84 -14.57 -29.81
C GLY A 113 -8.49 -16.00 -29.38
N LEU A 114 -8.12 -16.89 -30.32
CA LEU A 114 -7.78 -18.27 -30.00
C LEU A 114 -6.38 -18.38 -29.40
N LEU A 115 -5.43 -17.64 -29.96
CA LEU A 115 -4.08 -17.53 -29.43
C LEU A 115 -4.11 -16.88 -28.04
N LEU A 116 -4.89 -15.82 -27.85
CA LEU A 116 -5.08 -15.16 -26.57
C LEU A 116 -5.61 -16.12 -25.49
N VAL A 117 -6.66 -16.89 -25.81
CA VAL A 117 -7.19 -17.92 -24.90
C VAL A 117 -6.14 -18.98 -24.57
N SER A 118 -5.33 -19.39 -25.55
CA SER A 118 -4.26 -20.36 -25.33
C SER A 118 -3.16 -19.80 -24.42
N MET A 119 -2.77 -18.55 -24.62
CA MET A 119 -1.81 -17.85 -23.76
C MET A 119 -2.35 -17.70 -22.33
N LEU A 120 -3.60 -17.26 -22.17
CA LEU A 120 -4.26 -17.14 -20.86
C LEU A 120 -4.35 -18.48 -20.15
N ASN A 121 -4.73 -19.56 -20.83
CA ASN A 121 -4.79 -20.88 -20.22
C ASN A 121 -3.40 -21.43 -19.85
N LYS A 122 -2.34 -21.00 -20.53
CA LYS A 122 -0.97 -21.39 -20.22
C LYS A 122 -0.40 -20.64 -19.00
N TYR A 123 -0.56 -19.32 -18.98
CA TYR A 123 0.07 -18.46 -17.97
C TYR A 123 -0.86 -18.10 -16.81
N MET A 124 -2.17 -18.26 -16.99
CA MET A 124 -3.22 -17.97 -16.00
C MET A 124 -4.30 -19.09 -15.98
N PRO A 125 -3.96 -20.38 -15.77
CA PRO A 125 -4.90 -21.51 -15.90
C PRO A 125 -6.11 -21.45 -14.94
N ASP A 126 -5.90 -20.88 -13.75
CA ASP A 126 -6.95 -20.59 -12.79
C ASP A 126 -7.70 -19.32 -13.20
N LYS A 127 -9.02 -19.42 -13.38
CA LYS A 127 -9.92 -18.29 -13.69
C LYS A 127 -10.01 -17.26 -12.55
N SER A 128 -9.15 -17.35 -11.55
CA SER A 128 -8.97 -16.31 -10.55
C SER A 128 -8.39 -15.08 -11.26
N LEU A 129 -9.26 -14.16 -11.65
CA LEU A 129 -8.94 -12.75 -11.79
C LEU A 129 -8.56 -12.20 -10.40
N ALA A 130 -7.43 -12.66 -9.86
CA ALA A 130 -6.60 -11.75 -9.11
C ALA A 130 -5.75 -11.11 -10.20
N VAL A 131 -5.85 -9.80 -10.38
CA VAL A 131 -4.78 -9.02 -10.97
C VAL A 131 -3.61 -9.13 -9.98
N PRO A 132 -2.57 -9.93 -10.25
CA PRO A 132 -1.26 -9.71 -9.68
C PRO A 132 -0.90 -8.24 -9.93
N PRO A 133 -0.54 -7.45 -8.90
CA PRO A 133 0.18 -6.22 -9.15
C PRO A 133 1.45 -6.60 -9.91
N ALA A 134 1.80 -5.81 -10.92
CA ALA A 134 3.10 -5.88 -11.58
C ALA A 134 4.22 -6.22 -10.60
N GLU A 135 4.78 -7.43 -10.69
CA GLU A 135 6.02 -7.69 -9.97
C GLU A 135 7.18 -7.11 -10.77
N SER A 136 7.74 -6.06 -10.17
CA SER A 136 9.03 -5.42 -10.41
C SER A 136 9.11 -4.34 -11.51
N THR A 137 8.41 -3.23 -11.27
CA THR A 137 9.07 -1.92 -11.20
C THR A 137 8.40 -1.12 -10.09
N ASP A 138 9.17 -0.81 -9.04
CA ASP A 138 8.84 0.06 -7.91
C ASP A 138 7.40 -0.01 -7.37
N ALA A 139 7.24 -0.80 -6.30
CA ALA A 139 6.04 -0.93 -5.48
C ALA A 139 5.69 0.34 -4.67
N GLY A 140 5.91 1.52 -5.24
CA GLY A 140 5.44 2.78 -4.70
C GLY A 140 4.73 3.65 -5.70
N ASP A 141 4.84 3.47 -7.01
CA ASP A 141 4.21 4.44 -7.92
C ASP A 141 2.67 4.39 -7.95
N LEU A 142 2.02 3.37 -7.36
CA LEU A 142 0.57 3.20 -7.47
C LEU A 142 -0.28 3.94 -6.41
N ILE A 143 0.32 4.64 -5.43
CA ILE A 143 -0.44 5.56 -4.55
C ILE A 143 0.36 6.84 -4.25
N LEU A 144 1.21 7.25 -5.17
CA LEU A 144 2.03 8.44 -4.99
C LEU A 144 1.54 9.49 -5.98
N LYS A 145 0.92 10.55 -5.44
CA LYS A 145 0.81 11.80 -6.20
C LYS A 145 2.23 12.12 -6.69
N GLN A 146 2.39 12.38 -7.99
CA GLN A 146 3.68 12.69 -8.64
C GLN A 146 4.74 13.22 -7.65
N GLY A 147 5.77 12.42 -7.37
CA GLY A 147 6.95 12.85 -6.60
C GLY A 147 7.18 12.21 -5.22
N GLU A 148 6.46 11.16 -4.84
CA GLU A 148 6.92 10.27 -3.75
C GLU A 148 7.39 8.94 -4.34
N HIS A 149 8.37 8.29 -3.71
CA HIS A 149 8.89 6.98 -4.11
C HIS A 149 8.77 5.97 -2.94
N PRO A 150 8.59 4.67 -3.22
CA PRO A 150 8.59 3.64 -2.18
C PRO A 150 9.98 3.56 -1.55
N LEU A 151 10.02 3.46 -0.24
CA LEU A 151 11.23 3.16 0.53
C LEU A 151 11.23 1.69 0.98
N LEU A 152 10.05 1.14 1.24
CA LEU A 152 9.86 -0.24 1.65
C LEU A 152 8.47 -0.70 1.25
N THR A 153 8.38 -1.94 0.76
CA THR A 153 7.12 -2.65 0.58
C THR A 153 7.22 -3.99 1.30
N GLU A 154 6.30 -4.24 2.23
CA GLU A 154 6.33 -5.41 3.10
C GLU A 154 4.95 -6.03 3.25
N ARG A 155 4.87 -7.37 3.28
CA ARG A 155 3.62 -8.06 3.64
C ARG A 155 3.48 -8.11 5.15
N VAL A 156 2.42 -7.51 5.66
CA VAL A 156 2.14 -7.42 7.09
C VAL A 156 0.79 -8.09 7.41
N ARG A 157 0.56 -8.39 8.68
CA ARG A 157 -0.76 -8.70 9.21
C ARG A 157 -1.22 -7.61 10.16
N ILE A 158 -2.45 -7.15 9.98
CA ILE A 158 -3.08 -6.11 10.77
C ILE A 158 -4.36 -6.70 11.33
N ASP A 159 -4.46 -6.77 12.65
CA ASP A 159 -5.63 -7.33 13.36
C ASP A 159 -6.03 -8.75 12.86
N GLY A 160 -5.06 -9.51 12.36
CA GLY A 160 -5.24 -10.87 11.84
C GLY A 160 -5.41 -10.97 10.32
N GLU A 161 -5.68 -9.86 9.64
CA GLU A 161 -5.85 -9.80 8.19
C GLU A 161 -4.53 -9.54 7.47
N SER A 162 -4.35 -10.11 6.27
CA SER A 162 -3.13 -9.88 5.49
C SER A 162 -3.24 -8.55 4.74
N ALA A 163 -2.19 -7.75 4.79
CA ALA A 163 -2.10 -6.47 4.14
C ALA A 163 -0.73 -6.28 3.46
N GLU A 164 -0.70 -5.44 2.45
CA GLU A 164 0.53 -4.89 1.88
C GLU A 164 0.78 -3.51 2.46
N LEU A 165 1.97 -3.32 3.05
CA LEU A 165 2.42 -2.05 3.59
C LEU A 165 3.41 -1.44 2.61
N VAL A 166 3.15 -0.21 2.17
CA VAL A 166 4.10 0.60 1.39
C VAL A 166 4.48 1.82 2.22
N LEU A 167 5.75 1.93 2.57
CA LEU A 167 6.33 3.09 3.25
C LEU A 167 7.00 3.99 2.22
N THR A 168 6.70 5.29 2.29
CA THR A 168 7.38 6.33 1.52
C THR A 168 7.99 7.36 2.45
N ALA A 169 8.70 8.33 1.89
CA ALA A 169 9.22 9.42 2.70
C ALA A 169 8.11 10.19 3.44
N ARG A 170 6.87 10.21 2.93
CA ARG A 170 5.74 11.03 3.43
C ARG A 170 4.59 10.23 3.99
N ASN A 171 4.37 9.00 3.55
CA ASN A 171 3.16 8.27 3.85
C ASN A 171 3.44 6.78 4.10
N ILE A 172 2.50 6.16 4.78
CA ILE A 172 2.35 4.72 4.91
C ILE A 172 1.04 4.38 4.23
N PHE A 173 1.07 3.44 3.32
CA PHE A 173 -0.13 2.89 2.69
C PHE A 173 -0.31 1.46 3.16
N LEU A 174 -1.50 1.14 3.62
CA LEU A 174 -1.90 -0.20 4.03
C LEU A 174 -3.02 -0.64 3.10
N ARG A 175 -2.75 -1.66 2.32
CA ARG A 175 -3.70 -2.25 1.38
C ARG A 175 -4.18 -3.57 1.95
N THR A 176 -5.43 -3.65 2.38
CA THR A 176 -6.09 -4.89 2.82
C THR A 176 -7.01 -5.43 1.72
N GLU A 177 -7.12 -6.75 1.64
CA GLU A 177 -8.11 -7.44 0.82
C GLU A 177 -9.16 -8.05 1.76
N GLU A 178 -10.38 -7.50 1.78
CA GLU A 178 -11.48 -8.00 2.62
C GLU A 178 -12.48 -8.81 1.76
N GLY A 179 -13.00 -9.92 2.28
CA GLY A 179 -14.14 -10.67 1.69
C GLY A 179 -13.86 -12.11 1.20
N LEU A 180 -14.80 -13.02 1.47
CA LEU A 180 -14.72 -14.46 1.12
C LEU A 180 -15.19 -14.78 -0.32
N ILE A 181 -15.97 -13.89 -0.94
CA ILE A 181 -16.66 -14.13 -2.23
C ILE A 181 -16.37 -13.03 -3.25
N PHE A 182 -16.26 -11.77 -2.82
CA PHE A 182 -15.77 -10.62 -3.60
C PHE A 182 -14.69 -9.94 -2.75
N ARG A 183 -13.48 -9.75 -3.30
CA ARG A 183 -12.38 -9.09 -2.58
C ARG A 183 -12.47 -7.58 -2.80
N ASP A 184 -13.01 -6.85 -1.82
CA ASP A 184 -12.90 -5.39 -1.81
C ASP A 184 -11.49 -5.00 -1.39
N VAL A 185 -10.81 -4.23 -2.23
CA VAL A 185 -9.47 -3.69 -1.93
C VAL A 185 -9.64 -2.36 -1.20
N LYS A 186 -9.20 -2.33 0.05
CA LYS A 186 -9.25 -1.13 0.88
C LYS A 186 -7.83 -0.60 1.08
N VAL A 187 -7.65 0.67 0.76
CA VAL A 187 -6.37 1.37 0.93
C VAL A 187 -6.53 2.41 2.02
N GLN A 188 -5.78 2.23 3.11
CA GLN A 188 -5.62 3.22 4.16
C GLN A 188 -4.30 3.96 3.96
N ARG A 189 -4.37 5.29 3.95
CA ARG A 189 -3.19 6.17 3.95
C ARG A 189 -2.99 6.76 5.34
N ILE A 190 -1.77 6.70 5.85
CA ILE A 190 -1.34 7.32 7.10
C ILE A 190 -0.18 8.27 6.76
N GLY A 191 -0.31 9.55 7.09
CA GLY A 191 0.81 10.48 6.94
C GLY A 191 1.91 10.16 7.94
N ILE A 192 3.18 10.24 7.54
CA ILE A 192 4.30 10.06 8.47
C ILE A 192 4.27 11.13 9.56
N GLU A 193 3.85 12.36 9.23
CA GLU A 193 3.62 13.41 10.21
C GLU A 193 2.55 13.09 11.26
N ASP A 194 1.64 12.16 10.96
CA ASP A 194 0.59 11.72 11.88
C ASP A 194 1.08 10.58 12.78
N VAL A 195 2.27 10.01 12.57
CA VAL A 195 2.81 8.95 13.43
C VAL A 195 3.44 9.56 14.67
N VAL A 196 2.80 9.35 15.82
CA VAL A 196 3.25 9.84 17.12
C VAL A 196 4.42 9.00 17.62
N GLY A 197 4.37 7.70 17.44
CA GLY A 197 5.40 6.78 17.92
C GLY A 197 5.17 5.36 17.49
N MET A 198 6.08 4.50 17.93
CA MET A 198 6.10 3.07 17.66
C MET A 198 6.53 2.33 18.91
N HIS A 199 6.07 1.10 19.05
CA HIS A 199 6.42 0.23 20.18
C HIS A 199 6.43 -1.23 19.71
N MET A 200 7.37 -2.03 20.20
CA MET A 200 7.44 -3.46 19.89
C MET A 200 6.72 -4.24 20.99
N GLU A 201 5.77 -5.11 20.59
CA GLU A 201 4.94 -5.92 21.49
C GLU A 201 4.70 -7.33 20.91
N ASP A 202 5.20 -8.38 21.57
CA ASP A 202 5.18 -9.78 21.09
C ASP A 202 5.49 -9.92 19.59
N ASP A 203 6.67 -9.47 19.16
CA ASP A 203 7.13 -9.47 17.76
C ASP A 203 6.22 -8.72 16.78
N ALA A 204 5.35 -7.85 17.28
CA ALA A 204 4.53 -6.97 16.48
C ALA A 204 4.99 -5.52 16.67
N LEU A 205 5.09 -4.79 15.57
CA LEU A 205 5.29 -3.35 15.59
C LEU A 205 3.93 -2.67 15.78
N VAL A 206 3.75 -1.99 16.90
CA VAL A 206 2.58 -1.18 17.20
C VAL A 206 2.84 0.25 16.74
N LEU A 207 2.20 0.64 15.64
CA LEU A 207 2.23 2.01 15.14
C LEU A 207 1.16 2.85 15.87
N ILE A 208 1.56 3.99 16.43
CA ILE A 208 0.68 4.90 17.15
C ILE A 208 0.41 6.11 16.26
N GLN A 209 -0.79 6.18 15.68
CA GLN A 209 -1.24 7.31 14.89
C GLN A 209 -1.91 8.37 15.78
N GLY A 210 -1.53 9.61 15.56
CA GLY A 210 -2.06 10.81 16.17
C GLY A 210 -3.45 11.19 15.69
N GLY A 211 -3.97 12.27 16.26
CA GLY A 211 -5.34 12.73 16.04
C GLY A 211 -6.06 13.02 17.36
N ARG A 212 -7.36 13.35 17.32
CA ARG A 212 -8.14 13.62 18.55
C ARG A 212 -8.13 12.42 19.50
N GLN A 213 -8.30 11.22 18.97
CA GLN A 213 -8.05 9.94 19.63
C GLN A 213 -6.85 9.27 18.96
N LEU A 214 -6.04 8.57 19.74
CA LEU A 214 -4.92 7.82 19.19
C LEU A 214 -5.46 6.54 18.58
N LYS A 215 -4.92 6.15 17.44
CA LYS A 215 -5.20 4.86 16.82
C LYS A 215 -3.95 4.00 16.89
N LEU A 216 -4.10 2.78 17.37
CA LEU A 216 -3.01 1.81 17.42
C LEU A 216 -3.23 0.82 16.29
N CYS A 217 -2.21 0.65 15.48
CA CYS A 217 -2.20 -0.32 14.38
C CYS A 217 -1.10 -1.34 14.69
N ARG A 218 -1.50 -2.58 14.98
CA ARG A 218 -0.56 -3.64 15.34
C ARG A 218 -0.17 -4.42 14.07
N LEU A 219 1.08 -4.27 13.67
CA LEU A 219 1.65 -4.83 12.45
C LEU A 219 2.51 -6.04 12.81
N ARG A 220 2.16 -7.22 12.30
CA ARG A 220 3.03 -8.41 12.34
C ARG A 220 3.63 -8.68 10.98
N CYS A 221 4.93 -8.89 10.91
CA CYS A 221 5.61 -9.26 9.66
C CYS A 221 6.74 -10.25 9.97
N ARG A 222 7.45 -10.70 8.93
CA ARG A 222 8.56 -11.64 9.11
C ARG A 222 9.77 -10.98 9.77
N ASP A 223 9.97 -9.70 9.53
CA ASP A 223 11.14 -8.94 9.98
C ASP A 223 10.69 -7.58 10.56
N ALA A 224 10.18 -7.62 11.79
CA ALA A 224 9.65 -6.45 12.47
C ALA A 224 10.74 -5.43 12.83
N ASP A 225 11.97 -5.89 13.04
CA ASP A 225 13.12 -5.03 13.34
C ASP A 225 13.53 -4.21 12.10
N ASN A 226 13.65 -4.84 10.93
CA ASN A 226 13.92 -4.11 9.68
C ASN A 226 12.79 -3.11 9.36
N LEU A 227 11.53 -3.48 9.62
CA LEU A 227 10.40 -2.59 9.45
C LEU A 227 10.52 -1.36 10.36
N LEU A 228 10.83 -1.56 11.66
CA LEU A 228 11.06 -0.51 12.63
C LEU A 228 12.20 0.42 12.19
N ASP A 229 13.36 -0.12 11.79
CA ASP A 229 14.52 0.65 11.34
C ASP A 229 14.17 1.57 10.17
N ASN A 230 13.39 1.09 9.21
CA ASN A 230 12.96 1.91 8.07
C ASN A 230 11.99 3.02 8.50
N PHE A 231 11.08 2.75 9.42
CA PHE A 231 10.22 3.79 9.97
C PHE A 231 11.00 4.86 10.74
N GLU A 232 12.00 4.47 11.53
CA GLU A 232 12.80 5.43 12.30
C GLU A 232 13.60 6.37 11.40
N LYS A 233 14.18 5.84 10.31
CA LYS A 233 14.87 6.64 9.28
C LYS A 233 13.95 7.73 8.73
N VAL A 234 12.72 7.38 8.38
CA VAL A 234 11.76 8.32 7.77
C VAL A 234 11.24 9.34 8.79
N ARG A 235 10.96 8.91 10.02
CA ARG A 235 10.45 9.79 11.10
C ARG A 235 11.49 10.81 11.54
N SER A 236 12.76 10.41 11.66
CA SER A 236 13.84 11.30 12.13
C SER A 236 14.02 12.54 11.24
N ALA A 237 13.69 12.42 9.95
CA ALA A 237 13.76 13.52 8.98
C ALA A 237 12.63 14.57 9.13
N ARG A 238 11.65 14.35 10.01
CA ARG A 238 10.46 15.23 10.19
C ARG A 238 10.25 15.61 11.64
N LEU A 239 11.08 16.53 12.11
CA LEU A 239 10.94 17.11 13.45
C LEU A 239 9.84 18.18 13.43
N GLY A 240 8.73 17.98 14.15
CA GLY A 240 7.69 19.02 14.28
C GLY A 240 6.31 18.61 14.82
N GLY A 241 6.06 17.33 15.07
CA GLY A 241 4.73 16.81 15.45
C GLY A 241 4.51 16.50 16.94
N GLU A 242 3.35 15.90 17.23
CA GLU A 242 3.15 15.16 18.48
C GLU A 242 4.05 13.92 18.46
N ARG A 243 4.82 13.68 19.52
CA ARG A 243 5.77 12.57 19.60
C ARG A 243 5.60 11.78 20.87
N LEU A 244 5.77 10.48 20.78
CA LEU A 244 5.82 9.56 21.91
C LEU A 244 7.07 9.84 22.75
N LEU A 245 6.88 9.99 24.07
CA LEU A 245 7.96 10.15 25.05
C LEU A 245 8.11 8.91 25.93
N ARG A 246 6.98 8.31 26.32
CA ARG A 246 6.95 7.10 27.15
C ARG A 246 5.67 6.33 26.88
N LEU A 247 5.74 5.01 26.91
CA LEU A 247 4.61 4.09 26.83
C LEU A 247 4.82 2.97 27.84
N GLU A 248 3.76 2.57 28.52
CA GLU A 248 3.71 1.38 29.37
C GLU A 248 2.35 0.69 29.18
N GLY A 249 2.35 -0.64 29.27
CA GLY A 249 1.17 -1.47 29.12
C GLY A 249 1.30 -2.47 27.98
N GLU A 250 0.26 -3.27 27.80
CA GLU A 250 0.22 -4.34 26.79
C GLU A 250 -1.24 -4.63 26.39
N ARG A 251 -1.43 -5.30 25.25
CA ARG A 251 -2.71 -5.90 24.82
C ARG A 251 -3.91 -4.94 24.78
N GLY A 252 -3.64 -3.67 24.49
CA GLY A 252 -4.65 -2.62 24.32
C GLY A 252 -4.90 -1.75 25.56
N ASP A 253 -4.28 -2.07 26.69
CA ASP A 253 -4.34 -1.27 27.91
C ASP A 253 -3.00 -0.55 28.08
N TYR A 254 -2.97 0.75 27.80
CA TYR A 254 -1.75 1.55 27.69
C TYR A 254 -1.84 2.87 28.44
N ILE A 255 -0.75 3.24 29.11
CA ILE A 255 -0.48 4.61 29.50
C ILE A 255 0.54 5.20 28.52
N ILE A 256 0.16 6.30 27.87
CA ILE A 256 0.95 6.90 26.79
C ILE A 256 1.22 8.37 27.13
N LEU A 257 2.49 8.73 27.23
CA LEU A 257 2.95 10.11 27.33
C LEU A 257 3.48 10.58 25.99
N THR A 258 2.93 11.68 25.50
CA THR A 258 3.44 12.42 24.34
C THR A 258 3.97 13.78 24.78
N ASN A 259 4.62 14.52 23.88
CA ASN A 259 4.97 15.94 24.13
C ASN A 259 3.76 16.89 24.19
N ARG A 260 2.52 16.42 24.03
CA ARG A 260 1.30 17.27 24.09
C ARG A 260 0.32 16.86 25.19
N ARG A 261 0.23 15.57 25.48
CA ARG A 261 -0.80 15.01 26.37
C ARG A 261 -0.36 13.68 26.99
N LEU A 262 -0.94 13.42 28.15
CA LEU A 262 -0.91 12.13 28.84
C LEU A 262 -2.22 11.41 28.59
N ILE A 263 -2.16 10.13 28.24
CA ILE A 263 -3.30 9.37 27.74
C ILE A 263 -3.37 8.06 28.50
N SER A 264 -4.56 7.73 28.99
CA SER A 264 -4.93 6.40 29.46
C SER A 264 -5.81 5.76 28.40
N LEU A 265 -5.34 4.67 27.83
CA LEU A 265 -6.07 3.86 26.89
C LEU A 265 -6.44 2.54 27.56
N ALA A 266 -7.71 2.19 27.48
CA ALA A 266 -8.23 0.85 27.72
C ALA A 266 -9.02 0.43 26.48
N ARG A 267 -9.26 -0.88 26.31
CA ARG A 267 -9.89 -1.47 25.10
C ARG A 267 -11.05 -0.70 24.47
N GLU A 268 -11.90 -0.04 25.27
CA GLU A 268 -13.06 0.73 24.78
C GLU A 268 -13.07 2.20 25.20
N ARG A 269 -12.03 2.68 25.90
CA ARG A 269 -12.00 4.02 26.47
C ARG A 269 -10.64 4.66 26.33
N GLN A 270 -10.63 5.89 25.81
CA GLN A 270 -9.43 6.72 25.78
C GLN A 270 -9.70 8.03 26.52
N ASP A 271 -8.99 8.23 27.63
CA ASP A 271 -8.98 9.49 28.36
C ASP A 271 -7.65 10.20 28.07
N ALA A 272 -7.73 11.46 27.64
CA ALA A 272 -6.56 12.26 27.31
C ALA A 272 -6.54 13.56 28.11
N LEU A 273 -5.40 13.87 28.69
CA LEU A 273 -5.16 15.02 29.54
C LEU A 273 -4.07 15.88 28.90
N ASN A 274 -4.39 17.15 28.61
CA ASN A 274 -3.45 18.09 28.01
C ASN A 274 -2.35 18.43 29.01
N LEU A 275 -1.08 18.32 28.63
CA LEU A 275 0.04 18.59 29.55
C LEU A 275 0.01 20.00 30.12
N ARG A 276 -0.49 20.99 29.36
CA ARG A 276 -0.62 22.38 29.83
C ARG A 276 -1.68 22.56 30.92
N SER A 277 -2.58 21.60 31.08
CA SER A 277 -3.56 21.61 32.17
C SER A 277 -3.05 20.95 33.45
N VAL A 278 -1.92 20.24 33.41
CA VAL A 278 -1.35 19.57 34.59
C VAL A 278 -0.86 20.63 35.58
N SER A 279 -1.34 20.57 36.82
CA SER A 279 -0.97 21.50 37.89
C SER A 279 -0.12 20.84 38.98
N LEU A 280 -0.39 19.57 39.30
CA LEU A 280 0.32 18.82 40.33
C LEU A 280 0.35 17.32 39.97
N LEU A 281 1.44 16.65 40.34
CA LEU A 281 1.63 15.21 40.17
C LEU A 281 2.06 14.58 41.49
N GLU A 282 1.37 13.51 41.86
CA GLU A 282 1.67 12.72 43.07
C GLU A 282 1.94 11.28 42.67
N ALA A 283 3.09 10.75 43.07
CA ALA A 283 3.42 9.35 42.93
C ALA A 283 3.20 8.63 44.27
N GLY A 284 2.63 7.45 44.21
CA GLY A 284 2.37 6.62 45.37
C GLY A 284 2.21 5.16 44.99
N THR A 285 1.69 4.38 45.92
CA THR A 285 1.38 2.96 45.72
C THR A 285 -0.03 2.65 46.19
N GLU A 286 -0.71 1.73 45.52
CA GLU A 286 -2.04 1.24 45.88
C GLU A 286 -2.01 -0.28 46.12
N GLY A 287 -2.81 -0.78 47.05
CA GLY A 287 -2.89 -2.21 47.40
C GLY A 287 -2.06 -2.63 48.62
N ILE A 288 -2.63 -3.53 49.44
CA ILE A 288 -2.03 -4.00 50.71
C ILE A 288 -1.12 -5.23 50.47
N ILE A 289 -1.48 -6.10 49.52
CA ILE A 289 -0.81 -7.39 49.25
C ILE A 289 0.07 -7.30 47.99
N PHE A 290 -0.43 -6.69 46.93
CA PHE A 290 0.33 -6.35 45.73
C PHE A 290 0.38 -4.83 45.61
N ARG A 291 1.57 -4.24 45.75
CA ARG A 291 1.77 -2.80 45.58
C ARG A 291 1.86 -2.50 44.09
N THR A 292 0.89 -1.80 43.54
CA THR A 292 0.96 -1.21 42.20
C THR A 292 1.29 0.27 42.31
N GLY A 293 2.09 0.79 41.38
CA GLY A 293 2.35 2.22 41.31
C GLY A 293 1.08 2.99 40.97
N LYS A 294 0.92 4.14 41.62
CA LYS A 294 -0.22 5.04 41.44
C LYS A 294 0.31 6.42 41.12
N LEU A 295 -0.06 6.94 39.95
CA LEU A 295 0.20 8.32 39.56
C LEU A 295 -1.12 9.09 39.61
N THR A 296 -1.20 10.08 40.51
CA THR A 296 -2.32 11.03 40.55
C THR A 296 -1.92 12.30 39.82
N VAL A 297 -2.76 12.72 38.88
CA VAL A 297 -2.58 13.91 38.05
C VAL A 297 -3.70 14.89 38.38
N HIS A 298 -3.35 16.04 38.94
CA HIS A 298 -4.28 17.13 39.17
C HIS A 298 -4.21 18.13 38.03
N THR A 299 -5.37 18.65 37.64
CA THR A 299 -5.50 19.65 36.57
C THR A 299 -5.87 21.01 37.13
N SER A 300 -5.60 22.05 36.34
CA SER A 300 -5.91 23.45 36.67
C SER A 300 -7.41 23.73 36.82
N ASP A 301 -8.28 22.89 36.27
CA ASP A 301 -9.74 22.94 36.47
C ASP A 301 -10.21 22.20 37.75
N GLY A 302 -9.28 21.74 38.59
CA GLY A 302 -9.56 21.09 39.87
C GLY A 302 -9.91 19.60 39.79
N LYS A 303 -9.84 18.98 38.61
CA LYS A 303 -10.06 17.53 38.46
C LYS A 303 -8.80 16.76 38.86
N SER A 304 -9.01 15.50 39.25
CA SER A 304 -7.94 14.58 39.61
C SER A 304 -8.12 13.28 38.83
N HIS A 305 -7.05 12.81 38.21
CA HIS A 305 -7.01 11.60 37.39
C HIS A 305 -6.02 10.63 38.01
N VAL A 306 -6.42 9.38 38.21
CA VAL A 306 -5.57 8.34 38.80
C VAL A 306 -5.20 7.35 37.72
N LEU A 307 -3.90 7.16 37.51
CA LEU A 307 -3.32 6.20 36.58
C LEU A 307 -2.58 5.12 37.37
N ARG A 308 -2.77 3.87 36.96
CA ARG A 308 -2.00 2.74 37.48
C ARG A 308 -0.81 2.52 36.56
N VAL A 309 0.37 2.47 37.15
CA VAL A 309 1.64 2.32 36.43
C VAL A 309 2.58 1.44 37.25
N GLU A 310 3.55 0.82 36.61
CA GLU A 310 4.56 -0.01 37.26
C GLU A 310 5.49 0.83 38.13
N ASP A 311 5.99 1.95 37.59
CA ASP A 311 6.92 2.87 38.25
C ASP A 311 6.35 4.29 38.34
N ALA A 312 5.61 4.56 39.42
CA ALA A 312 4.95 5.84 39.63
C ALA A 312 5.91 7.03 39.69
N GLU A 313 7.09 6.86 40.29
CA GLU A 313 8.04 7.96 40.45
C GLU A 313 8.73 8.28 39.12
N GLY A 314 9.15 7.28 38.35
CA GLY A 314 9.71 7.53 37.02
C GLY A 314 8.68 8.12 36.07
N TRP A 315 7.40 7.70 36.15
CA TRP A 315 6.33 8.32 35.37
C TRP A 315 6.12 9.77 35.76
N LYS A 316 6.07 10.09 37.07
CA LYS A 316 6.00 11.47 37.55
C LYS A 316 7.11 12.33 36.96
N GLN A 317 8.37 11.89 37.05
CA GLN A 317 9.52 12.60 36.49
C GLN A 317 9.40 12.82 34.98
N SER A 318 8.93 11.81 34.25
CA SER A 318 8.73 11.88 32.79
C SER A 318 7.66 12.92 32.42
N VAL A 319 6.53 12.93 33.15
CA VAL A 319 5.44 13.89 32.92
C VAL A 319 5.88 15.30 33.30
N GLU A 320 6.56 15.49 34.43
CA GLU A 320 7.10 16.81 34.83
C GLU A 320 8.10 17.36 33.81
N SER A 321 8.96 16.50 33.27
CA SER A 321 9.87 16.90 32.19
C SER A 321 9.11 17.32 30.92
N ALA A 322 8.05 16.59 30.57
CA ALA A 322 7.23 16.90 29.39
C ALA A 322 6.42 18.19 29.57
N VAL A 323 5.82 18.41 30.75
CA VAL A 323 5.08 19.64 31.10
C VAL A 323 5.98 20.86 31.04
N ARG A 324 7.23 20.76 31.53
CA ARG A 324 8.21 21.87 31.44
C ARG A 324 8.62 22.21 30.00
N ALA A 325 8.49 21.26 29.08
CA ALA A 325 8.88 21.42 27.68
C ALA A 325 7.71 21.82 26.74
N ALA A 326 6.46 21.82 27.23
CA ALA A 326 5.22 22.00 26.45
C ALA A 326 4.66 23.42 26.49
#